data_AF-A0A3D4BE38-F1
#
_entry.id   AF-A0A3D4BE38-F1
#
_cell.length_a   1.000
_cell.length_b   1.000
_cell.length_c   1.000
_cell.angle_alpha   90.00
_cell.angle_beta   90.00
_cell.angle_gamma   90.00
#
_symmetry.space_group_name_H-M   'P 1'
#
loop_
_entity.id
_entity.type
_entity.pdbx_description
1 polymer ?
#
loop_
_entity_poly.entity_id
_entity_poly.type
_entity_poly.pdbx_seq_one_letter_code
_entity_poly.pdbx_strand_id
1 'polypeptide(L)'
;SKDIADTLKKVKAIGYEHIQLSALGDIDAKELADMIHSEELHVCATHVGFDRLQDELDAVIEEHRLWGCKNIAIASMPRPYWDMEGGFSKFAEEASEVALNLQAAGMTLSYHNHHTE
;
A
#
# COMPACT_ATOMS: atom_id res chain seq x y z
N SER A 1 8.12 16.35 -2.16
CA SER A 1 9.18 15.58 -1.48
C SER A 1 9.66 16.21 -0.17
N LYS A 2 10.02 17.51 -0.09
CA LYS A 2 10.56 18.12 1.14
C LYS A 2 9.70 17.90 2.40
N ASP A 3 8.38 18.09 2.30
CA ASP A 3 7.47 17.92 3.45
C ASP A 3 7.41 16.46 3.94
N ILE A 4 7.61 15.48 3.05
CA ILE A 4 7.67 14.06 3.41
C ILE A 4 8.94 13.77 4.20
N ALA A 5 10.09 14.19 3.70
CA ALA A 5 11.38 14.01 4.39
C ALA A 5 11.37 14.65 5.80
N ASP A 6 10.90 15.90 5.90
CA ASP A 6 10.79 16.60 7.18
C ASP A 6 9.82 15.89 8.15
N THR A 7 8.78 15.23 7.63
CA THR A 7 7.82 14.45 8.42
C THR A 7 8.44 13.14 8.92
N LEU A 8 9.12 12.38 8.06
CA LEU A 8 9.78 11.12 8.43
C LEU A 8 10.78 11.34 9.57
N LYS A 9 11.60 12.39 9.46
CA LYS A 9 12.54 12.79 10.50
C LYS A 9 11.86 13.10 11.84
N LYS A 10 10.73 13.81 11.81
CA LYS A 10 9.95 14.10 13.02
C LYS A 10 9.36 12.84 13.63
N VAL A 11 8.81 11.94 12.81
CA VAL A 11 8.25 10.66 13.25
C VAL A 11 9.32 9.82 13.96
N LYS A 12 10.53 9.73 13.38
CA LYS A 12 11.66 9.06 14.02
C LYS A 12 12.06 9.73 15.33
N ALA A 13 12.15 11.06 15.38
CA ALA A 13 12.49 11.80 16.58
C ALA A 13 11.47 11.65 17.73
N ILE A 14 10.20 11.38 17.41
CA ILE A 14 9.16 11.04 18.40
C ILE A 14 9.40 9.65 19.02
N GLY A 15 10.10 8.76 18.31
CA GLY A 15 10.43 7.41 18.75
C GLY A 15 9.67 6.30 18.00
N TYR A 16 8.98 6.61 16.91
CA TYR A 16 8.42 5.57 16.05
C TYR A 16 9.50 4.92 15.18
N GLU A 17 9.40 3.61 15.03
CA GLU A 17 10.31 2.80 14.20
C GLU A 17 9.60 2.23 12.96
N HIS A 18 8.27 2.09 13.03
CA HIS A 18 7.45 1.51 11.98
C HIS A 18 6.39 2.51 11.50
N ILE A 19 6.22 2.59 10.18
CA ILE A 19 5.28 3.51 9.52
C ILE A 19 4.43 2.78 8.50
N GLN A 20 3.24 3.34 8.22
CA GLN A 20 2.41 2.98 7.08
C GLN A 20 2.45 4.09 6.05
N LEU A 21 2.58 3.73 4.76
CA LEU A 21 2.50 4.69 3.65
C LEU A 21 1.10 4.67 3.04
N SER A 22 0.54 5.85 2.77
CA SER A 22 -0.79 5.97 2.17
C SER A 22 -0.94 7.34 1.51
N ALA A 23 -1.48 7.38 0.29
CA ALA A 23 -1.89 8.60 -0.40
C ALA A 23 -0.83 9.73 -0.40
N LEU A 24 0.43 9.38 -0.66
CA LEU A 24 1.56 10.33 -0.65
C LEU A 24 1.62 11.26 -1.88
N GLY A 25 0.74 11.04 -2.86
CA GLY A 25 0.78 11.73 -4.16
C GLY A 25 1.93 11.24 -5.04
N ASP A 26 2.27 12.03 -6.05
CA ASP A 26 3.36 11.71 -6.99
C ASP A 26 4.72 11.87 -6.30
N ILE A 27 5.38 10.74 -6.07
CA ILE A 27 6.76 10.66 -5.58
C ILE A 27 7.44 9.47 -6.23
N ASP A 28 8.70 9.66 -6.63
CA ASP A 28 9.51 8.56 -7.14
C ASP A 28 9.75 7.53 -6.02
N ALA A 29 9.51 6.26 -6.33
CA ALA A 29 9.56 5.20 -5.33
C ALA A 29 10.96 5.02 -4.73
N LYS A 30 12.01 5.26 -5.52
CA LYS A 30 13.40 5.18 -5.06
C LYS A 30 13.77 6.39 -4.20
N GLU A 31 13.35 7.59 -4.60
CA GLU A 31 13.49 8.79 -3.75
C GLU A 31 12.85 8.58 -2.38
N LEU A 32 11.63 8.03 -2.34
CA LEU A 32 10.95 7.72 -1.09
C LEU A 32 11.69 6.65 -0.26
N ALA A 33 12.18 5.59 -0.92
CA ALA A 33 12.98 4.55 -0.26
C ALA A 33 14.23 5.14 0.40
N ASP A 34 14.96 6.01 -0.30
CA ASP A 34 16.16 6.67 0.21
C ASP A 34 15.83 7.52 1.45
N MET A 35 14.73 8.26 1.45
CA MET A 35 14.28 9.04 2.61
C MET A 35 13.96 8.14 3.80
N ILE A 36 13.17 7.08 3.60
CA ILE A 36 12.76 6.14 4.65
C ILE A 36 13.98 5.46 5.28
N HIS A 37 14.89 4.95 4.46
CA HIS A 37 16.09 4.28 4.93
C HIS A 37 17.04 5.24 5.65
N SER A 38 17.15 6.49 5.19
CA SER A 38 18.02 7.49 5.83
C SER A 38 17.61 7.85 7.26
N GLU A 39 16.32 7.72 7.57
CA GLU A 39 15.77 7.95 8.91
C GLU A 39 15.63 6.66 9.74
N GLU A 40 16.14 5.51 9.23
CA GLU A 40 16.05 4.20 9.86
C GLU A 40 14.61 3.84 10.28
N LEU A 41 13.66 4.08 9.36
CA LEU A 41 12.25 3.72 9.51
C LEU A 41 11.93 2.47 8.69
N HIS A 42 10.97 1.69 9.17
CA HIS A 42 10.51 0.46 8.53
C HIS A 42 9.07 0.60 8.06
N VAL A 43 8.79 0.33 6.79
CA VAL A 43 7.42 0.32 6.28
C VAL A 43 6.76 -1.00 6.65
N CYS A 44 5.80 -0.97 7.57
CA CYS A 44 5.11 -2.16 8.04
C CYS A 44 3.86 -2.51 7.22
N ALA A 45 3.26 -1.50 6.56
CA ALA A 45 2.11 -1.66 5.68
C ALA A 45 2.01 -0.52 4.66
N THR A 46 1.23 -0.73 3.61
CA THR A 46 0.82 0.33 2.68
C THR A 46 -0.68 0.26 2.39
N HIS A 47 -1.24 1.39 1.97
CA HIS A 47 -2.52 1.41 1.27
C HIS A 47 -2.28 1.59 -0.24
N VAL A 48 -2.85 0.70 -1.04
CA VAL A 48 -2.80 0.76 -2.50
C VAL A 48 -4.22 0.67 -3.06
N GLY A 49 -4.53 1.49 -4.06
CA GLY A 49 -5.79 1.44 -4.79
C GLY A 49 -5.97 0.10 -5.50
N PHE A 50 -7.19 -0.41 -5.54
CA PHE A 50 -7.44 -1.71 -6.16
C PHE A 50 -7.19 -1.71 -7.67
N ASP A 51 -7.43 -0.58 -8.34
CA ASP A 51 -7.08 -0.32 -9.73
C ASP A 51 -5.59 -0.54 -10.02
N ARG A 52 -4.69 0.04 -9.22
CA ARG A 52 -3.24 -0.19 -9.37
C ARG A 52 -2.86 -1.65 -9.13
N LEU A 53 -3.53 -2.33 -8.22
CA LEU A 53 -3.29 -3.75 -7.96
C LEU A 53 -3.74 -4.66 -9.11
N GLN A 54 -4.67 -4.20 -9.94
CA GLN A 54 -5.14 -4.91 -11.13
C GLN A 54 -4.28 -4.56 -12.35
N ASP A 55 -4.00 -3.27 -12.55
CA ASP A 55 -3.43 -2.75 -13.80
C ASP A 55 -1.90 -2.58 -13.75
N GLU A 56 -1.33 -2.44 -12.55
CA GLU A 56 0.08 -2.06 -12.33
C GLU A 56 0.79 -2.97 -11.31
N LEU A 57 0.33 -4.21 -11.16
CA LEU A 57 0.77 -5.10 -10.08
C LEU A 57 2.30 -5.26 -9.99
N ASP A 58 2.97 -5.43 -11.12
CA ASP A 58 4.44 -5.57 -11.17
C ASP A 58 5.15 -4.31 -10.66
N ALA A 59 4.66 -3.13 -11.03
CA ALA A 59 5.20 -1.86 -10.53
C ALA A 59 4.98 -1.73 -9.02
N VAL A 60 3.79 -2.07 -8.53
CA VAL A 60 3.49 -2.10 -7.08
C VAL A 60 4.45 -3.05 -6.36
N ILE A 61 4.71 -4.24 -6.90
CA ILE A 61 5.67 -5.19 -6.31
C ILE A 61 7.09 -4.59 -6.26
N GLU A 62 7.57 -3.96 -7.31
CA GLU A 62 8.90 -3.33 -7.32
C GLU A 62 9.01 -2.18 -6.30
N GLU A 63 7.98 -1.33 -6.22
CA GLU A 63 7.89 -0.26 -5.21
C GLU A 63 8.02 -0.84 -3.79
N HIS A 64 7.28 -1.91 -3.50
CA HIS A 64 7.28 -2.54 -2.18
C HIS A 64 8.61 -3.23 -1.84
N ARG A 65 9.31 -3.78 -2.85
CA ARG A 65 10.68 -4.29 -2.70
C ARG A 65 11.64 -3.17 -2.31
N LEU A 66 11.54 -2.01 -2.96
CA LEU A 66 12.37 -0.84 -2.63
C LEU A 66 12.14 -0.36 -1.20
N TRP A 67 10.88 -0.35 -0.74
CA TRP A 67 10.53 0.11 0.61
C TRP A 67 10.71 -0.95 1.70
N GLY A 68 11.05 -2.20 1.33
CA GLY A 68 11.12 -3.32 2.25
C GLY A 68 9.78 -3.71 2.89
N CYS A 69 8.65 -3.32 2.26
CA CYS A 69 7.31 -3.61 2.76
C CYS A 69 6.78 -4.91 2.16
N LYS A 70 6.20 -5.78 2.99
CA LYS A 70 5.56 -7.03 2.53
C LYS A 70 4.04 -7.01 2.62
N ASN A 71 3.45 -6.03 3.32
CA ASN A 71 2.03 -6.05 3.63
C ASN A 71 1.33 -4.92 2.90
N ILE A 72 0.48 -5.29 1.95
CA ILE A 72 -0.30 -4.37 1.14
C ILE A 72 -1.75 -4.43 1.62
N ALA A 73 -2.41 -3.30 1.74
CA ALA A 73 -3.83 -3.26 2.06
C ALA A 73 -4.65 -2.47 1.04
N ILE A 74 -5.82 -2.99 0.69
CA ILE A 74 -6.89 -2.23 0.04
C ILE A 74 -7.62 -1.45 1.12
N ALA A 75 -7.55 -0.12 1.05
CA ALA A 75 -8.14 0.77 2.08
C ALA A 75 -9.66 0.93 1.96
N SER A 76 -10.22 0.60 0.80
CA SER A 76 -11.66 0.66 0.55
C SER A 76 -12.00 -0.09 -0.73
N MET A 77 -13.12 -0.80 -0.74
CA MET A 77 -13.64 -1.45 -1.94
C MET A 77 -14.11 -0.37 -2.95
N PRO A 78 -13.69 -0.43 -4.22
CA PRO A 78 -14.09 0.57 -5.22
C PRO A 78 -15.61 0.63 -5.39
N ARG A 79 -16.15 1.85 -5.53
CA ARG A 79 -17.60 2.09 -5.59
C ARG A 79 -18.36 1.23 -6.62
N PRO A 80 -17.83 0.96 -7.83
CA PRO A 80 -18.53 0.14 -8.82
C PRO A 80 -18.92 -1.27 -8.33
N TYR A 81 -18.17 -1.88 -7.40
CA TYR A 81 -18.54 -3.17 -6.82
C TYR A 81 -19.72 -3.08 -5.83
N TRP A 82 -19.97 -1.91 -5.24
CA TRP A 82 -21.10 -1.71 -4.33
C TRP A 82 -22.42 -1.63 -5.09
N ASP A 83 -22.41 -0.98 -6.25
CA ASP A 83 -23.62 -0.70 -7.03
C ASP A 83 -23.97 -1.86 -7.98
N MET A 84 -23.09 -2.87 -8.08
CA MET A 84 -23.26 -4.06 -8.91
C MET A 84 -23.92 -5.20 -8.14
N GLU A 85 -24.93 -5.85 -8.74
CA GLU A 85 -25.46 -7.10 -8.22
C GLU A 85 -24.37 -8.18 -8.19
N GLY A 86 -24.11 -8.75 -7.01
CA GLY A 86 -23.01 -9.70 -6.80
C GLY A 86 -21.61 -9.06 -6.76
N GLY A 87 -21.50 -7.73 -6.73
CA GLY A 87 -20.21 -7.03 -6.81
C GLY A 87 -19.27 -7.30 -5.64
N PHE A 88 -19.77 -7.58 -4.43
CA PHE A 88 -18.93 -8.02 -3.31
C PHE A 88 -18.23 -9.36 -3.58
N SER A 89 -18.97 -10.33 -4.15
CA SER A 89 -18.40 -11.64 -4.51
C SER A 89 -17.36 -11.47 -5.61
N LYS A 90 -17.67 -10.65 -6.62
CA LYS A 90 -16.73 -10.32 -7.70
C LYS A 90 -15.46 -9.64 -7.18
N PHE A 91 -15.58 -8.68 -6.27
CA PHE A 91 -14.44 -8.04 -5.63
C PHE A 91 -13.59 -9.06 -4.86
N ALA A 92 -14.22 -9.95 -4.09
CA ALA A 92 -13.50 -10.98 -3.34
C ALA A 92 -12.74 -11.96 -4.26
N GLU A 93 -13.35 -12.35 -5.40
CA GLU A 93 -12.70 -13.19 -6.41
C GLU A 93 -11.48 -12.49 -7.02
N GLU A 94 -11.64 -11.27 -7.53
CA GLU A 94 -10.56 -10.50 -8.16
C GLU A 94 -9.45 -10.14 -7.14
N ALA A 95 -9.80 -9.78 -5.91
CA ALA A 95 -8.82 -9.53 -4.86
C ALA A 95 -8.06 -10.81 -4.46
N SER A 96 -8.69 -11.98 -4.55
CA SER A 96 -8.03 -13.26 -4.32
C SER A 96 -7.00 -13.57 -5.40
N GLU A 97 -7.28 -13.23 -6.67
CA GLU A 97 -6.30 -13.37 -7.76
C GLU A 97 -5.08 -12.47 -7.55
N VAL A 98 -5.30 -11.20 -7.17
CA VAL A 98 -4.22 -10.27 -6.78
C VAL A 98 -3.42 -10.84 -5.61
N ALA A 99 -4.08 -11.36 -4.58
CA ALA A 99 -3.42 -11.92 -3.40
C ALA A 99 -2.52 -13.11 -3.74
N LEU A 100 -2.93 -13.99 -4.66
CA LEU A 100 -2.12 -15.12 -5.11
C LEU A 100 -0.84 -14.66 -5.83
N ASN A 101 -0.94 -13.64 -6.68
CA ASN A 101 0.21 -13.07 -7.38
C ASN A 101 1.17 -12.37 -6.42
N LEU A 102 0.64 -11.59 -5.46
CA LEU A 102 1.45 -11.00 -4.39
C LEU A 102 2.14 -12.05 -3.53
N GLN A 103 1.44 -13.14 -3.19
CA GLN A 103 2.00 -14.25 -2.44
C GLN A 103 3.17 -14.90 -3.19
N ALA A 104 3.04 -15.10 -4.52
CA ALA A 104 4.13 -15.60 -5.34
C ALA A 104 5.37 -14.66 -5.33
N ALA A 105 5.16 -13.36 -5.13
CA ALA A 105 6.22 -12.37 -4.94
C ALA A 105 6.73 -12.22 -3.49
N GLY A 106 6.20 -13.00 -2.54
CA GLY A 106 6.58 -12.95 -1.12
C GLY A 106 5.91 -11.84 -0.31
N MET A 107 4.77 -11.34 -0.78
CA MET A 107 3.98 -10.27 -0.18
C MET A 107 2.59 -10.76 0.25
N THR A 108 1.88 -9.99 1.06
CA THR A 108 0.53 -10.28 1.52
C THR A 108 -0.44 -9.17 1.11
N LEU A 109 -1.70 -9.56 0.88
CA LEU A 109 -2.80 -8.64 0.68
C LEU A 109 -3.75 -8.68 1.88
N SER A 110 -4.17 -7.51 2.33
CA SER A 110 -5.17 -7.33 3.38
C SER A 110 -6.24 -6.33 2.93
N TYR A 111 -7.36 -6.30 3.64
CA TYR A 111 -8.42 -5.31 3.44
C TYR A 111 -8.60 -4.53 4.74
N HIS A 112 -8.46 -3.22 4.69
CA HIS A 112 -8.69 -2.34 5.83
C HIS A 112 -10.10 -1.77 5.72
N ASN A 113 -11.03 -2.31 6.49
CA ASN A 113 -12.40 -1.82 6.48
C ASN A 113 -12.51 -0.47 7.20
N HIS A 114 -13.43 0.35 6.70
CA HIS A 114 -13.91 1.53 7.41
C HIS A 114 -15.35 1.30 7.87
N HIS A 115 -15.89 2.26 8.62
CA HIS A 115 -17.33 2.30 8.83
C HIS A 115 -18.00 2.72 7.52
N THR A 116 -19.04 2.00 7.12
CA THR A 116 -19.90 2.34 5.99
C THR A 116 -21.34 2.16 6.46
N GLU A 117 -22.13 3.23 6.35
CA GLU A 117 -23.56 3.26 6.69
C GLU A 117 -24.42 2.68 5.57
#